data_AF-A0A4V5TTK3-F1
#
_entry.id   AF-A0A4V5TTK3-F1
#
_cell.length_a   1.000
_cell.length_b   1.000
_cell.length_c   1.000
_cell.angle_alpha   90.00
_cell.angle_beta   90.00
_cell.angle_gamma   90.00
#
_symmetry.space_group_name_H-M   'P 1'
#
loop_
_entity.id
_entity.type
_entity.pdbx_description
1 polymer ?
#
loop_
_entity_poly.entity_id
_entity_poly.type
_entity_poly.pdbx_seq_one_letter_code
_entity_poly.pdbx_strand_id
1 'polypeptide(L)' 'MQKTKLFCFPHAGGSAFSYAKWKNYFNPYIEVVPIELAGRGYRIEESLHQSMEEVVNDVYNNIVMQIDDSPYILFGHSM' A
#
# COMPACT_ATOMS: atom_id res chain seq x y z
N MET A 1 -15.81 -9.64 14.53
CA MET A 1 -14.48 -9.02 14.74
C MET A 1 -14.29 -7.99 13.64
N GLN A 2 -13.79 -6.80 13.96
CA GLN A 2 -13.41 -5.81 12.93
C GLN A 2 -12.22 -6.34 12.14
N LYS A 3 -12.20 -6.11 10.82
CA LYS A 3 -11.06 -6.50 9.97
C LYS A 3 -9.88 -5.58 10.23
N THR A 4 -8.67 -6.12 10.27
CA THR A 4 -7.43 -5.35 10.40
C THR A 4 -6.84 -5.13 9.00
N LYS A 5 -6.62 -3.87 8.62
CA LYS A 5 -6.02 -3.54 7.32
C LYS A 5 -4.49 -3.66 7.39
N LEU A 6 -3.88 -4.34 6.44
CA LEU A 6 -2.44 -4.47 6.28
C LEU A 6 -2.03 -3.72 5.02
N PHE A 7 -1.55 -2.48 5.17
CA PHE A 7 -1.05 -1.67 4.07
C PHE A 7 0.38 -2.10 3.73
N CYS A 8 0.60 -2.59 2.51
CA CYS A 8 1.90 -3.12 2.07
C CYS A 8 2.59 -2.18 1.09
N PHE A 9 3.72 -1.62 1.51
CA PHE A 9 4.55 -0.70 0.73
C PHE A 9 5.61 -1.49 -0.07
N PRO A 10 5.68 -1.33 -1.40
CA PRO A 10 6.63 -2.06 -2.23
C PRO A 10 8.07 -1.59 -1.99
N HIS A 11 9.02 -2.46 -2.33
CA HIS A 11 10.44 -2.14 -2.38
C HIS A 11 10.78 -1.32 -3.64
N ALA A 12 12.03 -0.88 -3.75
CA ALA A 12 12.49 -0.03 -4.83
C ALA A 12 12.35 -0.74 -6.18
N GLY A 13 11.65 -0.09 -7.11
CA GLY A 13 11.34 -0.69 -8.40
C GLY A 13 10.17 -1.69 -8.40
N GLY A 14 9.64 -2.03 -7.22
CA GLY A 14 8.46 -2.87 -7.06
C GLY A 14 7.14 -2.15 -7.32
N SER A 15 6.06 -2.91 -7.25
CA SER A 15 4.67 -2.44 -7.38
C SER A 15 3.76 -3.17 -6.39
N ALA A 16 2.50 -2.74 -6.31
CA ALA A 16 1.43 -3.39 -5.55
C ALA A 16 1.32 -4.90 -5.85
N PHE A 17 1.68 -5.32 -7.08
CA PHE A 17 1.70 -6.73 -7.49
C PHE A 17 2.59 -7.63 -6.64
N SER A 18 3.62 -7.08 -6.00
CA SER A 18 4.53 -7.81 -5.09
C SER A 18 3.77 -8.50 -3.94
N TYR A 19 2.66 -7.89 -3.49
CA TYR A 19 1.86 -8.36 -2.36
C TYR A 19 0.44 -8.79 -2.74
N ALA A 20 0.03 -8.65 -4.01
CA ALA A 20 -1.35 -8.94 -4.42
C ALA A 20 -1.83 -10.38 -4.10
N LYS A 21 -0.91 -11.35 -4.08
CA LYS A 21 -1.20 -12.75 -3.74
C LYS A 21 -1.26 -13.02 -2.24
N TRP A 22 -0.81 -12.07 -1.40
CA TRP A 22 -0.74 -12.27 0.06
C TRP A 22 -2.10 -12.48 0.70
N LYS A 23 -3.16 -11.89 0.15
CA LYS A 23 -4.54 -12.13 0.59
C LYS A 23 -4.94 -13.62 0.67
N ASN A 24 -4.25 -14.50 -0.06
CA ASN A 24 -4.51 -15.95 -0.05
C ASN A 24 -3.83 -16.69 1.11
N TYR A 25 -2.88 -16.06 1.80
CA TYR A 25 -2.09 -16.66 2.88
C TYR A 25 -2.45 -16.13 4.27
N PHE A 26 -3.18 -15.03 4.34
CA PHE A 26 -3.62 -14.44 5.62
C PHE A 26 -4.99 -14.96 6.05
N ASN A 27 -5.24 -14.88 7.36
CA ASN A 27 -6.55 -15.11 7.93
C ASN A 27 -7.58 -14.12 7.33
N PRO A 28 -8.85 -14.52 7.05
CA PRO A 28 -9.89 -13.65 6.53
C PRO A 28 -10.18 -12.35 7.32
N TYR A 29 -9.73 -12.26 8.58
CA TYR A 29 -9.78 -11.04 9.39
C TYR A 29 -8.70 -10.00 9.03
N ILE A 30 -7.67 -10.37 8.26
CA ILE A 30 -6.67 -9.45 7.72
C ILE A 30 -7.02 -9.10 6.29
N GLU A 31 -7.21 -7.81 6.04
CA GLU A 31 -7.39 -7.26 4.70
C GLU A 31 -6.05 -6.77 4.18
N VAL A 32 -5.48 -7.45 3.19
CA VAL A 32 -4.23 -7.04 2.56
C VAL A 32 -4.51 -5.92 1.56
N VAL A 33 -3.87 -4.77 1.75
CA VAL A 33 -4.01 -3.57 0.93
C VAL A 33 -2.64 -3.18 0.36
N PRO A 34 -2.25 -3.72 -0.81
CA PRO A 34 -1.01 -3.33 -1.46
C PRO A 34 -1.08 -1.89 -1.97
N ILE A 35 -0.04 -1.10 -1.70
CA ILE A 35 0.07 0.29 -2.14
C ILE A 35 0.77 0.35 -3.51
N GLU A 36 0.19 1.09 -4.45
CA GLU A 36 0.81 1.38 -5.75
C GLU A 36 1.32 2.83 -5.76
N LEU A 37 2.61 3.00 -6.03
CA LEU A 37 3.24 4.31 -6.14
C LEU A 37 3.10 4.85 -7.55
N ALA A 38 3.11 6.18 -7.71
CA ALA A 38 3.16 6.81 -9.02
C ALA A 38 4.34 6.28 -9.86
N GLY A 39 4.12 6.07 -11.16
CA GLY A 39 5.09 5.48 -12.09
C GLY A 39 5.36 3.99 -11.88
N ARG A 40 4.50 3.27 -11.16
CA ARG A 40 4.59 1.81 -10.92
C ARG A 40 3.28 1.10 -11.25
N GLY A 41 3.40 -0.16 -11.68
CA GLY A 41 2.27 -1.07 -11.91
C GLY A 41 1.10 -0.42 -12.66
N TYR A 42 -0.07 -0.29 -12.03
CA TYR A 42 -1.24 0.31 -12.69
C TYR A 42 -1.22 1.85 -12.74
N ARG A 43 -0.29 2.51 -12.04
CA ARG A 43 -0.03 3.96 -12.08
C ARG A 43 1.19 4.30 -12.95
N ILE A 44 1.55 3.44 -13.91
CA ILE A 44 2.78 3.57 -14.72
C ILE A 44 2.84 4.84 -15.57
N GLU A 45 1.69 5.42 -15.94
CA GLU A 45 1.60 6.64 -16.74
C GLU A 45 1.81 7.92 -15.90
N GLU A 46 1.81 7.81 -14.57
CA GLU A 46 2.07 8.94 -13.68
C GLU A 46 3.58 9.18 -13.52
N SER A 47 3.97 10.45 -13.39
CA SER A 47 5.37 10.81 -13.13
C SER A 47 5.85 10.26 -11.79
N LEU A 48 7.11 9.81 -11.75
CA LEU A 48 7.76 9.46 -10.49
C LEU A 48 7.89 10.70 -9.59
N HIS A 49 7.58 10.52 -8.31
CA HIS A 49 7.83 11.51 -7.27
C HIS A 49 9.33 11.79 -7.12
N GLN A 50 9.68 13.04 -6.83
CA GLN A 50 11.07 13.49 -6.71
C GLN A 50 11.54 13.58 -5.25
N SER A 51 10.63 13.42 -4.29
CA SER A 51 10.94 13.45 -2.87
C SER A 51 10.12 12.43 -2.09
N MET A 52 10.61 12.04 -0.92
CA MET A 52 9.86 11.16 -0.01
C MET A 52 8.59 11.87 0.52
N GLU A 53 8.61 13.19 0.66
CA GLU A 53 7.45 13.97 1.08
C GLU A 53 6.30 13.86 0.08
N GLU A 54 6.60 13.97 -1.23
CA GLU A 54 5.62 13.74 -2.29
C GLU A 54 5.04 12.32 -2.24
N VAL A 55 5.90 11.31 -2.05
CA VAL A 55 5.46 9.91 -1.90
C VAL A 55 4.52 9.74 -0.71
N VAL A 56 4.89 10.27 0.46
CA VAL A 56 4.07 10.17 1.68
C VAL A 56 2.73 10.87 1.50
N ASN A 57 2.72 12.09 0.96
CA ASN A 57 1.51 12.86 0.73
C ASN A 57 0.57 12.16 -0.26
N ASP A 58 1.12 11.65 -1.37
CA ASP A 58 0.36 10.88 -2.35
C ASP A 58 -0.24 9.62 -1.71
N VAL A 59 0.56 8.81 -1.02
CA VAL A 59 0.05 7.59 -0.38
C VAL A 59 -1.02 7.93 0.67
N TYR A 60 -0.77 8.92 1.54
CA TYR A 60 -1.73 9.35 2.54
C TYR A 60 -3.07 9.75 1.91
N ASN A 61 -3.05 10.60 0.88
CA ASN A 61 -4.25 11.03 0.19
C ASN A 61 -5.01 9.87 -0.47
N ASN A 62 -4.30 8.83 -0.92
CA ASN A 62 -4.91 7.63 -1.50
C ASN A 62 -5.54 6.68 -0.46
N ILE A 63 -5.02 6.65 0.77
CA ILE A 63 -5.46 5.67 1.78
C ILE A 63 -6.28 6.27 2.92
N VAL A 64 -6.28 7.59 3.12
CA VAL A 64 -6.91 8.23 4.28
C VAL A 64 -8.40 7.89 4.41
N MET A 65 -9.13 7.80 3.29
CA MET A 65 -10.55 7.41 3.30
C MET A 65 -10.78 5.92 3.64
N GLN A 66 -9.72 5.11 3.62
CA GLN A 66 -9.75 3.70 4.03
C GLN A 66 -9.35 3.53 5.50
N ILE A 67 -8.87 4.58 6.18
CA ILE A 67 -8.55 4.53 7.60
C ILE A 67 -9.83 4.87 8.38
N ASP A 68 -10.30 3.91 9.17
CA ASP A 68 -11.45 4.03 10.06
C ASP A 68 -11.02 3.68 11.49
N ASP A 69 -11.97 3.56 12.42
CA ASP A 69 -11.70 3.21 13.83
C ASP A 69 -11.15 1.78 14.01
N SER A 70 -11.04 0.98 12.94
CA SER A 70 -10.45 -0.36 13.00
C SER A 70 -8.92 -0.29 13.04
N PRO A 71 -8.25 -1.27 13.68
CA PRO A 71 -6.80 -1.33 13.69
C PRO A 71 -6.24 -1.52 12.26
N TYR A 72 -5.07 -0.93 12.02
CA TYR A 72 -4.30 -1.16 10.80
C TYR A 72 -2.82 -1.40 11.10
N ILE A 73 -2.14 -2.01 10.13
CA ILE A 73 -0.72 -2.36 10.15
C ILE A 73 -0.08 -1.74 8.91
N LEU A 74 1.07 -1.10 9.08
CA LEU A 74 1.92 -0.66 7.98
C LEU A 74 3.08 -1.64 7.83
N PHE A 75 3.26 -2.20 6.63
CA PHE A 75 4.34 -3.12 6.32
C PHE A 75 5.15 -2.60 5.13
N GLY A 76 6.43 -2.35 5.33
CA GLY A 76 7.39 -2.03 4.28
C GLY A 76 8.53 -3.03 4.25
N HIS A 77 8.95 -3.43 3.06
CA HIS A 77 10.18 -4.17 2.84
C HIS A 77 11.07 -3.36 1.91
N SER A 78 12.26 -2.99 2.36
CA SER A 78 13.15 -2.09 1.63
C SER A 78 12.49 -0.70 1.44
N MET A 79 12.47 -0.13 0.22
CA MET A 79 12.29 1.31 0.00
C MET A 79 11.45 1.69 -1.22
#